data_AF-A0A250JHH9-F1
#
_entry.id   AF-A0A250JHH9-F1
#
_cell.length_a   1.000
_cell.length_b   1.000
_cell.length_c   1.000
_cell.angle_alpha   90.00
_cell.angle_beta   90.00
_cell.angle_gamma   90.00
#
_symmetry.space_group_name_H-M   'P 1'
#
loop_
_entity.id
_entity.type
_entity.pdbx_description
1 polymer ?
#
loop_
_entity_poly.entity_id
_entity_poly.type
_entity_poly.pdbx_seq_one_letter_code
_entity_poly.pdbx_strand_id
1 'polypeptide(L)'
;MPSSSISRSSTYRPPSQRELEHRRENLYPADYGVVHPELPGIRTRRETQSGDDFADFTRDVRESTHTLMRPPVGYEDTNRVSTGRRMMTELDSRTAHLNPGATPTPYRPSTSVNIYSGRGQPMPNRHAARHEGTYDSLRPAYRYEGQASSGRPSDIRYDESGERDRHISLGHEMVHGWRTAHGVAVSPLAVSPYNNDPVFARTDPQFRAPMRETIEDRLRLSEEFETVGLRQTPHTPGGWAPTENAIRQERGAPLRYEYSGSYPDHNQTDDNLRMFDEGSDDRRFYERAYRDSPIGGIVRRLER
;
A
#
# COMPACT_ATOMS: atom_id res chain seq x y z
N MET A 1 -42.06 30.72 -41.43
CA MET A 1 -41.21 30.50 -40.23
C MET A 1 -39.88 29.94 -40.71
N PRO A 2 -38.74 30.56 -40.39
CA PRO A 2 -37.44 30.13 -40.93
C PRO A 2 -36.92 28.91 -40.15
N SER A 3 -36.49 27.89 -40.88
CA SER A 3 -35.82 26.71 -40.37
C SER A 3 -34.41 27.06 -39.89
N SER A 4 -34.14 26.87 -38.61
CA SER A 4 -32.80 27.02 -38.04
C SER A 4 -32.02 25.72 -38.23
N SER A 5 -31.17 25.65 -39.26
CA SER A 5 -30.18 24.59 -39.40
C SER A 5 -29.03 24.84 -38.43
N ILE A 6 -28.92 24.02 -37.39
CA ILE A 6 -27.76 24.00 -36.49
C ILE A 6 -26.64 23.25 -37.21
N SER A 7 -25.70 23.99 -37.80
CA SER A 7 -24.41 23.45 -38.25
C SER A 7 -23.51 23.25 -37.02
N ARG A 8 -23.37 22.01 -36.55
CA ARG A 8 -22.29 21.60 -35.64
C ARG A 8 -21.24 20.82 -36.42
N SER A 9 -20.38 21.55 -37.10
CA SER A 9 -19.07 21.04 -37.54
C SER A 9 -18.06 21.39 -36.46
N SER A 10 -17.89 20.52 -35.46
CA SER A 10 -16.69 20.51 -34.63
C SER A 10 -15.69 19.58 -35.30
N THR A 11 -14.83 20.14 -36.15
CA THR A 11 -13.70 19.41 -36.71
C THR A 11 -12.68 19.16 -35.59
N TYR A 12 -12.70 17.95 -35.05
CA TYR A 12 -11.62 17.49 -34.17
C TYR A 12 -10.33 17.44 -34.99
N ARG A 13 -9.43 18.40 -34.75
CA ARG A 13 -8.08 18.38 -35.31
C ARG A 13 -7.16 17.64 -34.33
N PRO A 14 -6.46 16.58 -34.77
CA PRO A 14 -5.40 15.98 -33.96
C PRO A 14 -4.32 17.03 -33.64
N PRO A 15 -3.84 17.11 -32.39
CA PRO A 15 -2.81 18.07 -32.02
C PRO A 15 -1.51 17.83 -32.81
N SER A 16 -0.88 18.90 -33.25
CA SER A 16 0.43 18.86 -33.93
C SER A 16 1.54 18.46 -32.96
N GLN A 17 2.67 17.99 -33.49
CA GLN A 17 3.83 17.59 -32.69
C GLN A 17 4.33 18.71 -31.76
N ARG A 18 4.37 19.95 -32.26
CA ARG A 18 4.74 21.13 -31.47
C ARG A 18 3.72 21.43 -30.36
N GLU A 19 2.43 21.20 -30.60
CA GLU A 19 1.39 21.33 -29.57
C GLU A 19 1.48 20.20 -28.54
N LEU A 20 1.90 19.00 -28.94
CA LEU A 20 2.17 17.89 -28.03
C LEU A 20 3.38 18.18 -27.14
N GLU A 21 4.48 18.68 -27.72
CA GLU A 21 5.68 19.11 -26.99
C GLU A 21 5.38 20.25 -26.00
N HIS A 22 4.70 21.31 -26.45
CA HIS A 22 4.30 22.42 -25.59
C HIS A 22 3.32 22.00 -24.48
N ARG A 23 2.40 21.06 -24.75
CA ARG A 23 1.50 20.50 -23.72
C ARG A 23 2.23 19.57 -22.75
N ARG A 24 3.28 18.88 -23.18
CA ARG A 24 4.16 18.08 -22.32
C ARG A 24 4.88 18.96 -21.30
N GLU A 25 5.40 20.10 -21.76
CA GLU A 25 6.06 21.11 -20.92
C GLU A 25 5.08 21.85 -20.00
N ASN A 26 3.82 22.03 -20.44
CA ASN A 26 2.78 22.81 -19.76
C ASN A 26 1.52 21.99 -19.44
N LEU A 27 1.68 20.80 -18.85
CA LEU A 27 0.54 20.01 -18.39
C LEU A 27 -0.33 20.84 -17.42
N TYR A 28 -1.60 21.04 -17.79
CA TYR A 28 -2.58 21.72 -16.93
C TYR A 28 -2.76 20.97 -15.59
N PRO A 29 -3.28 21.62 -14.53
CA PRO A 29 -3.58 21.04 -13.20
C PRO A 29 -4.63 19.92 -13.16
N ALA A 30 -4.80 19.16 -14.24
CA ALA A 30 -5.12 17.75 -14.10
C ALA A 30 -3.80 17.04 -13.76
N ASP A 31 -3.29 17.25 -12.54
CA ASP A 31 -1.99 16.76 -12.03
C ASP A 31 -1.98 15.26 -11.81
N TYR A 32 -2.53 14.50 -12.76
CA TYR A 32 -2.67 13.06 -12.68
C TYR A 32 -2.55 12.38 -14.02
N GLY A 33 -1.96 11.18 -13.99
CA GLY A 33 -1.86 10.31 -15.15
C GLY A 33 -2.77 9.09 -15.04
N VAL A 34 -3.19 8.58 -16.19
CA VAL A 34 -3.92 7.32 -16.31
C VAL A 34 -2.92 6.18 -16.41
N VAL A 35 -2.94 5.28 -15.43
CA VAL A 35 -2.01 4.12 -15.38
C VAL A 35 -2.54 2.92 -16.16
N HIS A 36 -3.86 2.78 -16.27
CA HIS A 36 -4.52 1.72 -17.04
C HIS A 36 -5.96 2.15 -17.37
N PRO A 37 -6.48 1.85 -18.58
CA PRO A 37 -7.86 2.23 -18.94
C PRO A 37 -8.93 1.54 -18.09
N GLU A 38 -8.67 0.32 -17.61
CA GLU A 38 -9.60 -0.45 -16.77
C GLU A 38 -9.51 -0.11 -15.27
N LEU A 39 -8.59 0.78 -14.86
CA LEU A 39 -8.34 1.09 -13.43
C LEU A 39 -8.52 2.59 -13.15
N PRO A 40 -9.75 3.14 -13.26
CA PRO A 40 -9.99 4.57 -13.11
C PRO A 40 -9.71 5.15 -11.71
N GLY A 41 -9.66 4.33 -10.68
CA GLY A 41 -9.37 4.65 -9.28
C GLY A 41 -7.90 4.64 -8.90
N ILE A 42 -7.00 4.28 -9.82
CA ILE A 42 -5.55 4.29 -9.60
C ILE A 42 -4.92 5.33 -10.54
N ARG A 43 -4.18 6.30 -9.97
CA ARG A 43 -3.63 7.43 -10.74
C ARG A 43 -2.20 7.74 -10.33
N THR A 44 -1.36 8.13 -11.29
CA THR A 44 -0.15 8.88 -10.92
C THR A 44 -0.53 10.30 -10.52
N ARG A 45 0.29 10.95 -9.70
CA ARG A 45 0.13 12.36 -9.31
C ARG A 45 1.43 13.12 -9.48
N ARG A 46 1.33 14.36 -9.95
CA ARG A 46 2.47 15.26 -10.07
C ARG A 46 2.67 16.02 -8.77
N GLU A 47 3.91 16.14 -8.32
CA GLU A 47 4.32 17.02 -7.23
C GLU A 47 5.17 18.15 -7.80
N THR A 48 6.48 18.10 -7.61
CA THR A 48 7.43 19.15 -7.98
C THR A 48 8.15 18.88 -9.30
N GLN A 49 7.86 17.75 -9.96
CA GLN A 49 8.53 17.36 -11.20
C GLN A 49 8.22 18.32 -12.35
N SER A 50 9.13 18.41 -13.33
CA SER A 50 8.82 19.00 -14.63
C SER A 50 7.70 18.21 -15.34
N GLY A 51 7.08 18.79 -16.37
CA GLY A 51 6.03 18.11 -17.12
C GLY A 51 6.56 16.86 -17.85
N ASP A 52 7.80 16.96 -18.35
CA ASP A 52 8.50 15.87 -19.04
C ASP A 52 8.84 14.72 -18.07
N ASP A 53 9.42 15.04 -16.91
CA ASP A 53 9.71 14.04 -15.87
C ASP A 53 8.45 13.35 -15.38
N PHE A 54 7.35 14.09 -15.23
CA PHE A 54 6.07 13.51 -14.84
C PHE A 54 5.47 12.60 -15.92
N ALA A 55 5.65 12.94 -17.20
CA ALA A 55 5.22 12.11 -18.32
C ALA A 55 6.04 10.81 -18.41
N ASP A 56 7.35 10.88 -18.19
CA ASP A 56 8.24 9.71 -18.11
C ASP A 56 7.86 8.80 -16.94
N PHE A 57 7.67 9.38 -15.75
CA PHE A 57 7.19 8.66 -14.56
C PHE A 57 5.84 7.98 -14.82
N THR A 58 4.87 8.70 -15.39
CA THR A 58 3.55 8.14 -15.70
C THR A 58 3.63 7.00 -16.71
N ARG A 59 4.54 7.09 -17.69
CA ARG A 59 4.77 6.01 -18.66
C ARG A 59 5.28 4.75 -17.98
N ASP A 60 6.27 4.87 -17.10
CA ASP A 60 6.84 3.73 -16.39
C ASP A 60 5.79 3.03 -15.51
N VAL A 61 5.05 3.82 -14.71
CA VAL A 61 3.96 3.29 -13.87
C VAL A 61 2.90 2.59 -14.73
N ARG A 62 2.59 3.13 -15.92
CA ARG A 62 1.67 2.51 -16.86
C ARG A 62 2.19 1.19 -17.41
N GLU A 63 3.46 1.12 -17.80
CA GLU A 63 4.10 -0.12 -18.27
C GLU A 63 4.12 -1.19 -17.17
N SER A 64 4.49 -0.81 -15.96
CA SER A 64 4.46 -1.68 -14.78
C SER A 64 3.05 -2.16 -14.44
N THR A 65 2.06 -1.26 -14.49
CA THR A 65 0.64 -1.61 -14.26
C THR A 65 0.10 -2.54 -15.34
N HIS A 66 0.40 -2.28 -16.61
CA HIS A 66 0.03 -3.19 -17.70
C HIS A 66 0.66 -4.58 -17.51
N THR A 67 1.91 -4.64 -17.03
CA THR A 67 2.57 -5.91 -16.74
C THR A 67 1.85 -6.65 -15.60
N LEU A 68 1.49 -5.98 -14.50
CA LEU A 68 0.70 -6.57 -13.42
C LEU A 68 -0.67 -7.09 -13.89
N MET A 69 -1.32 -6.37 -14.81
CA MET A 69 -2.66 -6.69 -15.33
C MET A 69 -2.69 -7.81 -16.39
N ARG A 70 -1.53 -8.26 -16.89
CA ARG A 70 -1.44 -9.37 -17.86
C ARG A 70 -1.68 -10.74 -17.20
N PRO A 71 -2.08 -11.76 -17.98
CA PRO A 71 -2.05 -13.16 -17.55
C PRO A 71 -0.66 -13.58 -17.04
N PRO A 72 -0.56 -14.66 -16.25
CA PRO A 72 0.73 -15.23 -15.86
C PRO A 72 1.57 -15.64 -17.08
N VAL A 73 2.89 -15.59 -16.95
CA VAL A 73 3.81 -16.05 -18.02
C VAL A 73 3.57 -17.53 -18.30
N GLY A 74 3.42 -17.88 -19.57
CA GLY A 74 3.14 -19.26 -20.02
C GLY A 74 1.67 -19.68 -19.90
N TYR A 75 0.77 -18.74 -19.61
CA TYR A 75 -0.68 -18.94 -19.51
C TYR A 75 -1.47 -17.88 -20.30
N GLU A 76 -0.84 -17.27 -21.31
CA GLU A 76 -1.38 -16.15 -22.07
C GLU A 76 -2.64 -16.50 -22.87
N ASP A 77 -2.84 -17.78 -23.19
CA ASP A 77 -4.00 -18.33 -23.88
C ASP A 77 -5.12 -18.80 -22.94
N THR A 78 -4.91 -18.72 -21.63
CA THR A 78 -5.89 -19.12 -20.63
C THR A 78 -6.63 -17.90 -20.07
N ASN A 79 -7.94 -18.05 -19.77
CA ASN A 79 -8.72 -17.06 -19.01
C ASN A 79 -8.32 -17.01 -17.51
N ARG A 80 -7.10 -17.41 -17.17
CA ARG A 80 -6.62 -17.45 -15.79
C ARG A 80 -6.35 -16.03 -15.30
N VAL A 81 -7.03 -15.62 -14.24
CA VAL A 81 -6.79 -14.34 -13.59
C VAL A 81 -5.49 -14.42 -12.80
N SER A 82 -4.53 -13.55 -13.13
CA SER A 82 -3.30 -13.38 -12.36
C SER A 82 -3.57 -12.67 -11.03
N THR A 83 -2.76 -12.96 -10.01
CA THR A 83 -2.69 -12.28 -8.71
C THR A 83 -2.54 -10.79 -8.93
N GLY A 84 -1.64 -10.38 -9.83
CA GLY A 84 -1.47 -8.97 -10.19
C GLY A 84 -2.78 -8.34 -10.70
N ARG A 85 -3.47 -8.99 -11.66
CA ARG A 85 -4.75 -8.50 -12.20
C ARG A 85 -5.84 -8.46 -11.14
N ARG A 86 -5.98 -9.52 -10.33
CA ARG A 86 -6.98 -9.59 -9.25
C ARG A 86 -6.75 -8.50 -8.20
N MET A 87 -5.50 -8.32 -7.76
CA MET A 87 -5.12 -7.27 -6.80
C MET A 87 -5.52 -5.89 -7.31
N MET A 88 -5.10 -5.55 -8.53
CA MET A 88 -5.33 -4.22 -9.10
C MET A 88 -6.82 -3.94 -9.31
N THR A 89 -7.58 -4.94 -9.78
CA THR A 89 -9.03 -4.80 -10.00
C THR A 89 -9.83 -4.72 -8.69
N GLU A 90 -9.50 -5.53 -7.69
CA GLU A 90 -10.13 -5.43 -6.36
C GLU A 90 -9.83 -4.07 -5.71
N LEU A 91 -8.57 -3.60 -5.80
CA LEU A 91 -8.16 -2.30 -5.29
C LEU A 91 -8.89 -1.15 -5.98
N ASP A 92 -9.03 -1.20 -7.30
CA ASP A 92 -9.78 -0.21 -8.08
C ASP A 92 -11.27 -0.19 -7.71
N SER A 93 -11.88 -1.38 -7.60
CA SER A 93 -13.32 -1.53 -7.31
C SER A 93 -13.73 -0.92 -5.97
N ARG A 94 -12.80 -0.80 -5.01
CA ARG A 94 -13.04 -0.17 -3.70
C ARG A 94 -13.05 1.34 -3.72
N THR A 95 -12.77 2.00 -4.85
CA THR A 95 -12.62 3.47 -4.92
C THR A 95 -13.81 4.22 -4.34
N ALA A 96 -15.05 3.84 -4.67
CA ALA A 96 -16.24 4.51 -4.14
C ALA A 96 -16.41 4.27 -2.63
N HIS A 97 -16.21 3.03 -2.17
CA HIS A 97 -16.28 2.65 -0.76
C HIS A 97 -15.26 3.41 0.10
N LEU A 98 -14.04 3.60 -0.41
CA LEU A 98 -12.96 4.29 0.30
C LEU A 98 -13.10 5.83 0.32
N ASN A 99 -14.04 6.38 -0.46
CA ASN A 99 -14.25 7.81 -0.60
C ASN A 99 -15.74 8.17 -0.36
N PRO A 100 -16.31 7.85 0.82
CA PRO A 100 -17.73 8.09 1.08
C PRO A 100 -18.05 9.58 1.03
N GLY A 101 -19.10 9.95 0.31
CA GLY A 101 -19.52 11.34 0.15
C GLY A 101 -18.63 12.20 -0.76
N ALA A 102 -17.58 11.64 -1.36
CA ALA A 102 -16.76 12.37 -2.32
C ALA A 102 -17.57 12.68 -3.59
N THR A 103 -17.43 13.91 -4.10
CA THR A 103 -17.99 14.32 -5.40
C THR A 103 -16.83 14.46 -6.41
N PRO A 104 -16.46 13.38 -7.12
CA PRO A 104 -15.34 13.41 -8.03
C PRO A 104 -15.63 14.34 -9.21
N THR A 105 -14.60 15.03 -9.67
CA THR A 105 -14.64 15.81 -10.91
C THR A 105 -13.62 15.25 -11.89
N PRO A 106 -13.71 15.57 -13.20
CA PRO A 106 -12.65 15.20 -14.13
C PRO A 106 -11.26 15.63 -13.65
N TYR A 107 -11.12 16.79 -13.00
CA TYR A 107 -9.83 17.29 -12.52
C TYR A 107 -9.41 16.71 -11.16
N ARG A 108 -10.37 16.19 -10.38
CA ARG A 108 -10.14 15.58 -9.06
C ARG A 108 -10.94 14.27 -8.95
N PRO A 109 -10.48 13.20 -9.62
CA PRO A 109 -11.13 11.91 -9.50
C PRO A 109 -10.89 11.33 -8.11
N SER A 110 -11.89 10.66 -7.56
CA SER A 110 -11.71 9.78 -6.40
C SER A 110 -10.78 8.64 -6.77
N THR A 111 -9.88 8.29 -5.87
CA THR A 111 -8.91 7.22 -6.09
C THR A 111 -8.80 6.33 -4.86
N SER A 112 -8.65 5.03 -5.08
CA SER A 112 -8.16 4.12 -4.06
C SER A 112 -6.64 4.25 -3.89
N VAL A 113 -5.91 4.60 -4.95
CA VAL A 113 -4.45 4.79 -4.91
C VAL A 113 -4.01 6.01 -5.73
N ASN A 114 -3.15 6.83 -5.12
CA ASN A 114 -2.34 7.80 -5.84
C ASN A 114 -0.88 7.32 -5.83
N ILE A 115 -0.18 7.46 -6.95
CA ILE A 115 1.22 7.05 -7.10
C ILE A 115 2.04 8.29 -7.42
N TYR A 116 3.06 8.55 -6.63
CA TYR A 116 3.98 9.66 -6.74
C TYR A 116 5.37 9.13 -7.09
N SER A 117 6.16 9.92 -7.80
CA SER A 117 7.56 9.55 -8.02
C SER A 117 8.31 9.62 -6.68
N GLY A 118 9.07 8.56 -6.42
CA GLY A 118 9.99 8.45 -5.30
C GLY A 118 11.43 8.77 -5.66
N ARG A 119 11.72 9.08 -6.93
CA ARG A 119 13.06 9.39 -7.42
C ARG A 119 13.74 10.45 -6.54
N GLY A 120 14.93 10.12 -6.04
CA GLY A 120 15.75 11.02 -5.23
C GLY A 120 15.24 11.26 -3.79
N GLN A 121 14.24 10.50 -3.33
CA GLN A 121 13.77 10.56 -1.94
C GLN A 121 14.57 9.62 -1.03
N PRO A 122 14.68 9.93 0.28
CA PRO A 122 15.36 9.04 1.25
C PRO A 122 14.72 7.64 1.37
N MET A 123 13.40 7.56 1.20
CA MET A 123 12.63 6.32 1.10
C MET A 123 11.87 6.35 -0.21
N PRO A 124 12.49 5.88 -1.31
CA PRO A 124 12.01 6.11 -2.67
C PRO A 124 10.92 5.11 -3.08
N ASN A 125 10.81 3.97 -2.39
CA ASN A 125 9.64 3.10 -2.44
C ASN A 125 9.01 3.10 -1.05
N ARG A 126 7.75 3.54 -0.97
CA ARG A 126 6.99 3.49 0.28
C ARG A 126 5.50 3.61 0.04
N HIS A 127 4.76 2.97 0.93
CA HIS A 127 3.32 3.10 1.05
C HIS A 127 2.96 3.99 2.24
N ALA A 128 1.85 4.72 2.10
CA ALA A 128 1.17 5.35 3.22
C ALA A 128 -0.35 5.33 3.03
N ALA A 129 -1.10 5.01 4.09
CA ALA A 129 -2.54 5.22 4.11
C ALA A 129 -2.86 6.72 4.17
N ARG A 130 -3.84 7.18 3.38
CA ARG A 130 -4.29 8.58 3.45
C ARG A 130 -5.01 8.85 4.76
N HIS A 131 -4.75 10.02 5.33
CA HIS A 131 -5.29 10.45 6.61
C HIS A 131 -5.78 11.89 6.56
N GLU A 132 -6.66 12.24 7.49
CA GLU A 132 -7.27 13.56 7.64
C GLU A 132 -6.54 14.40 8.69
N GLY A 133 -5.22 14.20 8.80
CA GLY A 133 -4.37 14.90 9.79
C GLY A 133 -4.40 14.34 11.22
N THR A 134 -5.17 13.28 11.49
CA THR A 134 -5.24 12.64 12.82
C THR A 134 -4.88 11.16 12.78
N TYR A 135 -4.33 10.61 13.87
CA TYR A 135 -4.05 9.17 13.97
C TYR A 135 -5.33 8.32 13.94
N ASP A 136 -6.42 8.80 14.53
CA ASP A 136 -7.71 8.10 14.50
C ASP A 136 -8.22 7.92 13.07
N SER A 137 -7.96 8.89 12.19
CA SER A 137 -8.34 8.77 10.78
C SER A 137 -7.59 7.63 10.07
N LEU A 138 -6.44 7.18 10.57
CA LEU A 138 -5.69 6.07 9.98
C LEU A 138 -6.22 4.68 10.40
N ARG A 139 -6.88 4.56 11.56
CA ARG A 139 -7.38 3.26 12.09
C ARG A 139 -8.10 2.39 11.07
N PRO A 140 -8.96 2.92 10.17
CA PRO A 140 -9.66 2.06 9.23
C PRO A 140 -8.75 1.30 8.25
N ALA A 141 -7.48 1.71 8.07
CA ALA A 141 -6.50 1.00 7.26
C ALA A 141 -6.07 -0.36 7.85
N TYR A 142 -6.21 -0.53 9.16
CA TYR A 142 -5.54 -1.59 9.89
C TYR A 142 -6.52 -2.57 10.53
N ARG A 143 -6.06 -3.80 10.70
CA ARG A 143 -6.80 -4.79 11.48
C ARG A 143 -6.51 -4.62 12.97
N TYR A 144 -7.49 -5.05 13.77
CA TYR A 144 -7.37 -5.13 15.22
C TYR A 144 -7.99 -6.44 15.69
N GLU A 145 -7.27 -7.17 16.55
CA GLU A 145 -7.77 -8.42 17.15
C GLU A 145 -8.23 -9.48 16.13
N GLY A 146 -7.59 -9.53 14.96
CA GLY A 146 -8.00 -10.45 13.90
C GLY A 146 -9.13 -9.97 13.01
N GLN A 147 -9.66 -8.77 13.23
CA GLN A 147 -10.79 -8.24 12.46
C GLN A 147 -10.34 -7.15 11.48
N ALA A 148 -10.75 -7.31 10.23
CA ALA A 148 -10.55 -6.31 9.19
C ALA A 148 -11.38 -5.05 9.49
N SER A 149 -10.78 -3.88 9.29
CA SER A 149 -11.48 -2.59 9.34
C SER A 149 -12.09 -2.22 7.97
N SER A 150 -12.69 -1.04 7.84
CA SER A 150 -13.36 -0.61 6.60
C SER A 150 -12.41 -0.29 5.44
N GLY A 151 -11.13 -0.07 5.72
CA GLY A 151 -10.08 0.31 4.77
C GLY A 151 -9.88 1.81 4.61
N ARG A 152 -8.75 2.18 4.02
CA ARG A 152 -8.42 3.56 3.59
C ARG A 152 -7.80 3.57 2.19
N PRO A 153 -7.95 4.67 1.44
CA PRO A 153 -7.19 4.83 0.22
C PRO A 153 -5.71 5.14 0.54
N SER A 154 -4.81 4.92 -0.41
CA SER A 154 -3.36 5.01 -0.21
C SER A 154 -2.70 6.04 -1.11
N ASP A 155 -1.56 6.54 -0.64
CA ASP A 155 -0.55 7.25 -1.43
C ASP A 155 0.72 6.41 -1.45
N ILE A 156 1.22 6.11 -2.65
CA ILE A 156 2.41 5.31 -2.87
C ILE A 156 3.49 6.22 -3.45
N ARG A 157 4.71 6.12 -2.94
CA ARG A 157 5.91 6.58 -3.66
C ARG A 157 6.60 5.38 -4.28
N TYR A 158 7.00 5.56 -5.53
CA TYR A 158 7.60 4.52 -6.33
C TYR A 158 8.82 5.08 -7.06
N ASP A 159 9.96 4.39 -6.94
CA ASP A 159 11.19 4.74 -7.64
C ASP A 159 11.23 4.12 -9.02
N GLU A 160 10.88 4.92 -10.02
CA GLU A 160 10.92 4.51 -11.42
C GLU A 160 12.33 4.50 -12.02
N SER A 161 13.38 4.88 -11.28
CA SER A 161 14.75 4.91 -11.81
C SER A 161 15.50 3.57 -11.71
N GLY A 162 14.97 2.60 -10.96
CA GLY A 162 15.59 1.30 -10.72
C GLY A 162 15.77 0.43 -11.98
N GLU A 163 16.84 -0.35 -12.05
CA GLU A 163 17.22 -1.07 -13.28
C GLU A 163 16.50 -2.41 -13.51
N ARG A 164 15.84 -3.03 -12.52
CA ARG A 164 15.21 -4.36 -12.69
C ARG A 164 13.86 -4.50 -12.01
N ASP A 165 12.98 -5.29 -12.63
CA ASP A 165 11.69 -5.77 -12.11
C ASP A 165 10.80 -4.69 -11.49
N ARG A 166 10.74 -3.52 -12.15
CA ARG A 166 9.93 -2.34 -11.77
C ARG A 166 8.49 -2.67 -11.42
N HIS A 167 7.87 -3.57 -12.17
CA HIS A 167 6.52 -4.05 -11.93
C HIS A 167 6.38 -4.90 -10.65
N ILE A 168 7.43 -5.60 -10.21
CA ILE A 168 7.46 -6.30 -8.92
C ILE A 168 7.60 -5.29 -7.79
N SER A 169 8.47 -4.28 -7.93
CA SER A 169 8.59 -3.20 -6.94
C SER A 169 7.30 -2.39 -6.80
N LEU A 170 6.70 -1.97 -7.91
CA LEU A 170 5.36 -1.35 -7.87
C LEU A 170 4.31 -2.32 -7.32
N GLY A 171 4.39 -3.60 -7.69
CA GLY A 171 3.50 -4.65 -7.20
C GLY A 171 3.56 -4.80 -5.68
N HIS A 172 4.75 -4.74 -5.09
CA HIS A 172 4.96 -4.76 -3.65
C HIS A 172 4.23 -3.59 -2.95
N GLU A 173 4.42 -2.36 -3.42
CA GLU A 173 3.71 -1.20 -2.87
C GLU A 173 2.19 -1.29 -3.08
N MET A 174 1.75 -1.87 -4.20
CA MET A 174 0.33 -2.13 -4.47
C MET A 174 -0.27 -3.20 -3.56
N VAL A 175 0.51 -4.17 -3.09
CA VAL A 175 0.07 -5.14 -2.07
C VAL A 175 -0.22 -4.39 -0.76
N HIS A 176 0.66 -3.48 -0.31
CA HIS A 176 0.33 -2.63 0.85
C HIS A 176 -0.92 -1.77 0.60
N GLY A 177 -1.05 -1.22 -0.61
CA GLY A 177 -2.25 -0.50 -1.04
C GLY A 177 -3.52 -1.33 -0.94
N TRP A 178 -3.49 -2.59 -1.41
CA TRP A 178 -4.59 -3.53 -1.30
C TRP A 178 -4.93 -3.85 0.16
N ARG A 179 -3.92 -4.14 0.99
CA ARG A 179 -4.10 -4.45 2.42
C ARG A 179 -4.74 -3.29 3.18
N THR A 180 -4.26 -2.09 2.93
CA THR A 180 -4.80 -0.84 3.48
C THR A 180 -6.23 -0.59 3.02
N ALA A 181 -6.52 -0.79 1.73
CA ALA A 181 -7.87 -0.64 1.18
C ALA A 181 -8.87 -1.65 1.77
N HIS A 182 -8.39 -2.81 2.20
CA HIS A 182 -9.19 -3.86 2.82
C HIS A 182 -9.22 -3.81 4.36
N GLY A 183 -8.50 -2.86 4.98
CA GLY A 183 -8.47 -2.73 6.42
C GLY A 183 -7.73 -3.88 7.12
N VAL A 184 -6.80 -4.53 6.43
CA VAL A 184 -6.07 -5.72 6.92
C VAL A 184 -4.57 -5.50 7.09
N ALA A 185 -4.07 -4.27 6.91
CA ALA A 185 -2.66 -3.97 7.20
C ALA A 185 -2.37 -4.15 8.71
N VAL A 186 -1.14 -4.50 9.05
CA VAL A 186 -0.68 -4.57 10.45
C VAL A 186 -0.67 -3.15 11.01
N SER A 187 -1.35 -2.95 12.14
CA SER A 187 -1.44 -1.63 12.77
C SER A 187 -0.11 -1.23 13.40
N PRO A 188 0.44 -0.05 13.09
CA PRO A 188 1.43 0.60 13.95
C PRO A 188 0.89 0.78 15.37
N LEU A 189 1.77 0.79 16.37
CA LEU A 189 1.38 0.99 17.77
C LEU A 189 0.76 2.38 17.95
N ALA A 190 1.32 3.42 17.33
CA ALA A 190 0.88 4.81 17.43
C ALA A 190 -0.59 5.07 17.08
N VAL A 191 -1.16 4.30 16.14
CA VAL A 191 -2.56 4.43 15.71
C VAL A 191 -3.50 3.44 16.42
N SER A 192 -2.92 2.48 17.15
CA SER A 192 -3.67 1.40 17.77
C SER A 192 -4.39 1.82 19.06
N PRO A 193 -5.45 1.09 19.47
CA PRO A 193 -6.06 1.22 20.79
C PRO A 193 -5.07 0.97 21.95
N TYR A 194 -3.98 0.23 21.70
CA TYR A 194 -2.98 -0.13 22.68
C TYR A 194 -1.89 0.93 22.85
N ASN A 195 -1.94 2.04 22.10
CA ASN A 195 -0.92 3.09 22.17
C ASN A 195 -0.68 3.63 23.60
N ASN A 196 -1.71 3.61 24.43
CA ASN A 196 -1.68 4.07 25.82
C ASN A 196 -1.86 2.92 26.83
N ASP A 197 -1.49 1.68 26.45
CA ASP A 197 -1.61 0.53 27.33
C ASP A 197 -0.84 0.77 28.66
N PRO A 198 -1.45 0.46 29.83
CA PRO A 198 -0.82 0.65 31.13
C PRO A 198 0.56 0.01 31.28
N VAL A 199 0.89 -1.01 30.49
CA VAL A 199 2.22 -1.64 30.50
C VAL A 199 3.33 -0.62 30.31
N PHE A 200 3.15 0.36 29.42
CA PHE A 200 4.16 1.39 29.13
C PHE A 200 4.41 2.32 30.31
N ALA A 201 3.42 2.51 31.19
CA ALA A 201 3.60 3.31 32.41
C ALA A 201 4.31 2.53 33.52
N ARG A 202 4.20 1.20 33.53
CA ARG A 202 4.81 0.32 34.54
C ARG A 202 6.29 0.06 34.28
N THR A 203 6.71 0.12 33.02
CA THR A 203 8.12 0.01 32.64
C THR A 203 8.91 1.19 33.19
N ASP A 204 10.13 0.91 33.66
CA ASP A 204 11.12 1.93 34.02
C ASP A 204 11.22 2.98 32.89
N PRO A 205 11.15 4.29 33.21
CA PRO A 205 11.24 5.37 32.23
C PRO A 205 12.35 5.22 31.19
N GLN A 206 13.51 4.67 31.56
CA GLN A 206 14.64 4.51 30.64
C GLN A 206 14.36 3.51 29.50
N PHE A 207 13.44 2.57 29.69
CA PHE A 207 13.11 1.53 28.71
C PHE A 207 11.82 1.79 27.92
N ARG A 208 11.04 2.82 28.27
CA ARG A 208 9.74 3.10 27.63
C ARG A 208 9.85 3.39 26.14
N ALA A 209 10.77 4.29 25.75
CA ALA A 209 10.96 4.64 24.35
C ALA A 209 11.55 3.46 23.55
N PRO A 210 12.64 2.79 24.00
CA PRO A 210 13.16 1.59 23.33
C PRO A 210 12.14 0.47 23.16
N MET A 211 11.30 0.22 24.17
CA MET A 211 10.24 -0.80 24.11
C MET A 211 9.22 -0.48 23.01
N ARG A 212 8.77 0.78 22.93
CA ARG A 212 7.80 1.20 21.91
C ARG A 212 8.39 1.13 20.51
N GLU A 213 9.64 1.56 20.34
CA GLU A 213 10.37 1.46 19.08
C GLU A 213 10.51 0.01 18.64
N THR A 214 10.87 -0.89 19.55
CA THR A 214 10.98 -2.34 19.26
C THR A 214 9.64 -2.94 18.82
N ILE A 215 8.53 -2.53 19.45
CA ILE A 215 7.19 -2.96 19.03
C ILE A 215 6.87 -2.42 17.63
N GLU A 216 7.14 -1.14 17.35
CA GLU A 216 6.90 -0.56 16.02
C GLU A 216 7.75 -1.23 14.94
N ASP A 217 9.02 -1.55 15.23
CA ASP A 217 9.89 -2.28 14.30
C ASP A 217 9.36 -3.69 14.01
N ARG A 218 8.86 -4.39 15.04
CA ARG A 218 8.23 -5.70 14.87
C ARG A 218 7.00 -5.62 13.98
N LEU A 219 6.12 -4.64 14.22
CA LEU A 219 4.88 -4.46 13.47
C LEU A 219 5.16 -4.09 12.01
N ARG A 220 6.16 -3.23 11.77
CA ARG A 220 6.65 -2.91 10.42
C ARG A 220 7.17 -4.16 9.71
N LEU A 221 8.03 -4.96 10.35
CA LEU A 221 8.54 -6.20 9.77
C LEU A 221 7.42 -7.21 9.49
N SER A 222 6.44 -7.34 10.38
CA SER A 222 5.30 -8.23 10.16
C SER A 222 4.45 -7.80 8.97
N GLU A 223 4.23 -6.50 8.77
CA GLU A 223 3.57 -5.98 7.56
C GLU A 223 4.35 -6.37 6.30
N GLU A 224 5.67 -6.19 6.30
CA GLU A 224 6.54 -6.54 5.17
C GLU A 224 6.56 -8.05 4.88
N PHE A 225 6.63 -8.89 5.92
CA PHE A 225 6.60 -10.35 5.76
C PHE A 225 5.30 -10.83 5.15
N GLU A 226 4.17 -10.23 5.51
CA GLU A 226 2.89 -10.55 4.88
C GLU A 226 2.78 -10.02 3.46
N THR A 227 3.29 -8.81 3.19
CA THR A 227 3.34 -8.23 1.85
C THR A 227 4.20 -9.07 0.91
N VAL A 228 5.37 -9.54 1.37
CA VAL A 228 6.22 -10.43 0.58
C VAL A 228 5.58 -11.80 0.38
N GLY A 229 4.79 -12.28 1.34
CA GLY A 229 4.23 -13.63 1.37
C GLY A 229 5.09 -14.64 2.12
N LEU A 230 5.90 -14.17 3.07
CA LEU A 230 6.64 -15.00 4.04
C LEU A 230 5.76 -15.37 5.24
N ARG A 231 4.70 -14.58 5.49
CA ARG A 231 3.61 -14.90 6.41
C ARG A 231 2.27 -14.77 5.72
N GLN A 232 1.31 -15.57 6.14
CA GLN A 232 -0.06 -15.44 5.64
C GLN A 232 -0.71 -14.21 6.26
N THR A 233 -1.45 -13.45 5.44
CA THR A 233 -2.35 -12.41 5.96
C THR A 233 -3.51 -13.07 6.70
N PRO A 234 -3.72 -12.80 8.00
CA PRO A 234 -4.84 -13.35 8.75
C PRO A 234 -6.19 -12.84 8.24
N HIS A 235 -7.23 -13.68 8.41
CA HIS A 235 -8.64 -13.30 8.24
C HIS A 235 -8.97 -12.52 6.96
N THR A 236 -8.32 -12.91 5.85
CA THR A 236 -8.50 -12.24 4.57
C THR A 236 -9.91 -12.43 4.00
N PRO A 237 -10.54 -11.35 3.50
CA PRO A 237 -11.82 -11.46 2.80
C PRO A 237 -11.75 -12.49 1.67
N GLY A 238 -12.64 -13.49 1.69
CA GLY A 238 -12.66 -14.54 0.67
C GLY A 238 -11.46 -15.50 0.69
N GLY A 239 -10.66 -15.51 1.76
CA GLY A 239 -9.53 -16.43 1.96
C GLY A 239 -8.34 -16.20 1.04
N TRP A 240 -8.22 -15.01 0.45
CA TRP A 240 -7.14 -14.66 -0.49
C TRP A 240 -6.58 -13.27 -0.19
N ALA A 241 -5.26 -13.13 -0.25
CA ALA A 241 -4.56 -11.86 -0.29
C ALA A 241 -3.42 -11.93 -1.30
N PRO A 242 -3.13 -10.82 -2.01
CA PRO A 242 -2.00 -10.74 -2.92
C PRO A 242 -0.68 -10.65 -2.12
N THR A 243 0.39 -11.15 -2.70
CA THR A 243 1.75 -11.05 -2.14
C THR A 243 2.77 -10.79 -3.26
N GLU A 244 3.92 -10.20 -2.91
CA GLU A 244 5.04 -10.02 -3.84
C GLU A 244 5.49 -11.38 -4.40
N ASN A 245 5.59 -12.43 -3.58
CA ASN A 245 5.99 -13.76 -4.04
C ASN A 245 5.01 -14.38 -5.03
N ALA A 246 3.70 -14.18 -4.86
CA ALA A 246 2.72 -14.62 -5.84
C ALA A 246 2.89 -13.86 -7.18
N ILE A 247 3.16 -12.56 -7.15
CA ILE A 247 3.47 -11.78 -8.36
C ILE A 247 4.78 -12.27 -8.99
N ARG A 248 5.84 -12.48 -8.20
CA ARG A 248 7.13 -13.02 -8.69
C ARG A 248 6.94 -14.36 -9.37
N GLN A 249 6.19 -15.27 -8.77
CA GLN A 249 5.88 -16.58 -9.32
C GLN A 249 5.20 -16.46 -10.70
N GLU A 250 4.23 -15.56 -10.84
CA GLU A 250 3.53 -15.32 -12.10
C GLU A 250 4.40 -14.72 -13.20
N ARG A 251 5.50 -14.07 -12.82
CA ARG A 251 6.42 -13.38 -13.72
C ARG A 251 7.73 -14.16 -13.92
N GLY A 252 7.83 -15.36 -13.38
CA GLY A 252 9.04 -16.18 -13.48
C GLY A 252 10.24 -15.59 -12.74
N ALA A 253 10.01 -14.70 -11.78
CA ALA A 253 11.06 -14.11 -10.95
C ALA A 253 11.37 -15.00 -9.73
N PRO A 254 12.61 -15.00 -9.23
CA PRO A 254 12.98 -15.73 -8.01
C PRO A 254 12.11 -15.30 -6.83
N LEU A 255 11.65 -16.25 -6.00
CA LEU A 255 10.93 -15.92 -4.76
C LEU A 255 11.88 -15.34 -3.72
N ARG A 256 11.34 -14.51 -2.83
CA ARG A 256 12.01 -14.05 -1.61
C ARG A 256 11.74 -15.03 -0.48
N TYR A 257 12.75 -15.19 0.37
CA TYR A 257 12.68 -15.97 1.62
C TYR A 257 12.96 -15.12 2.86
N GLU A 258 13.33 -13.86 2.67
CA GLU A 258 13.62 -12.87 3.70
C GLU A 258 13.23 -11.46 3.23
N TYR A 259 13.12 -10.54 4.18
CA TYR A 259 12.97 -9.12 3.93
C TYR A 259 14.09 -8.34 4.61
N SER A 260 14.93 -7.65 3.83
CA SER A 260 16.05 -6.84 4.33
C SER A 260 16.96 -7.59 5.31
N GLY A 261 17.30 -8.85 5.01
CA GLY A 261 18.11 -9.72 5.87
C GLY A 261 17.37 -10.31 7.07
N SER A 262 16.07 -10.05 7.21
CA SER A 262 15.23 -10.54 8.31
C SER A 262 14.35 -11.70 7.85
N TYR A 263 14.31 -12.75 8.67
CA TYR A 263 13.39 -13.88 8.53
C TYR A 263 12.18 -13.68 9.45
N PRO A 264 11.01 -14.26 9.10
CA PRO A 264 9.80 -14.19 9.93
C PRO A 264 10.05 -14.61 11.37
N ASP A 265 10.77 -15.72 11.54
CA ASP A 265 11.00 -16.34 12.84
C ASP A 265 12.49 -16.20 13.18
N HIS A 266 12.77 -15.64 14.36
CA HIS A 266 14.11 -15.39 14.89
C HIS A 266 14.84 -14.20 14.25
N ASN A 267 14.39 -12.99 14.58
CA ASN A 267 15.16 -11.76 14.36
C ASN A 267 15.48 -11.03 15.67
N GLN A 268 16.41 -10.07 15.62
CA GLN A 268 16.87 -9.29 16.77
C GLN A 268 15.72 -8.62 17.54
N THR A 269 14.65 -8.26 16.85
CA THR A 269 13.44 -7.67 17.45
C THR A 269 12.74 -8.67 18.37
N ASP A 270 12.71 -9.95 18.01
CA ASP A 270 12.10 -11.01 18.83
C ASP A 270 12.87 -11.20 20.14
N ASP A 271 14.21 -11.15 20.10
CA ASP A 271 15.05 -11.22 21.30
C ASP A 271 14.85 -9.99 22.21
N ASN A 272 14.81 -8.79 21.61
CA ASN A 272 14.55 -7.56 22.36
C ASN A 272 13.15 -7.55 23.00
N LEU A 273 12.13 -8.01 22.27
CA LEU A 273 10.77 -8.15 22.80
C LEU A 273 10.72 -9.12 23.97
N ARG A 274 11.43 -10.26 23.88
CA ARG A 274 11.53 -11.22 25.00
C ARG A 274 12.13 -10.57 26.24
N MET A 275 13.20 -9.80 26.09
CA MET A 275 13.82 -9.07 27.21
C MET A 275 12.87 -8.06 27.84
N PHE A 276 12.14 -7.30 27.02
CA PHE A 276 11.15 -6.33 27.52
C PHE A 276 9.95 -7.01 28.19
N ASP A 277 9.50 -8.15 27.67
CA ASP A 277 8.47 -8.96 28.31
C ASP A 277 8.92 -9.45 29.69
N GLU A 278 10.10 -10.09 29.77
CA GLU A 278 10.65 -10.59 31.04
C GLU A 278 10.82 -9.47 32.07
N GLY A 279 11.26 -8.29 31.63
CA GLY A 279 11.44 -7.12 32.49
C GLY A 279 10.17 -6.37 32.88
N SER A 280 9.05 -6.59 32.16
CA SER A 280 7.76 -5.92 32.42
C SER A 280 6.69 -6.86 32.99
N ASP A 281 6.95 -8.16 33.05
CA ASP A 281 6.02 -9.18 33.52
C ASP A 281 5.99 -9.29 35.06
N ASP A 282 5.08 -8.52 35.67
CA ASP A 282 4.79 -8.54 37.11
C ASP A 282 3.88 -9.71 37.56
N ARG A 283 3.49 -10.60 36.64
CA ARG A 283 2.51 -11.66 36.89
C ARG A 283 3.14 -12.83 37.63
N ARG A 284 2.31 -13.53 38.43
CA ARG A 284 2.74 -14.73 39.17
C ARG A 284 2.94 -15.92 38.24
N PHE A 285 3.75 -16.91 38.65
CA PHE A 285 4.09 -18.09 37.83
C PHE A 285 2.87 -18.78 37.19
N TYR A 286 1.78 -18.95 37.94
CA TYR A 286 0.56 -19.58 37.42
C TYR A 286 -0.18 -18.70 36.39
N GLU A 287 -0.09 -17.38 36.47
CA GLU A 287 -0.67 -16.47 35.46
C GLU A 287 0.12 -16.48 34.16
N ARG A 288 1.45 -16.68 34.25
CA ARG A 288 2.35 -16.79 33.08
C ARG A 288 2.04 -18.03 32.23
N ALA A 289 1.52 -19.10 32.83
CA ALA A 289 1.18 -20.34 32.12
C ALA A 289 -0.12 -20.25 31.29
N TYR A 290 -1.02 -19.31 31.60
CA TYR A 290 -2.36 -19.24 30.98
C TYR A 290 -2.65 -17.93 30.25
N ARG A 291 -1.76 -16.93 30.34
CA ARG A 291 -1.96 -15.62 29.71
C ARG A 291 -0.74 -15.22 28.90
N ASP A 292 -0.99 -14.64 27.73
CA ASP A 292 0.06 -13.95 26.98
C ASP A 292 0.68 -12.86 27.85
N SER A 293 1.99 -12.74 27.73
CA SER A 293 2.76 -11.67 28.35
C SER A 293 2.24 -10.29 27.95
N PRO A 294 2.42 -9.25 28.77
CA PRO A 294 1.83 -7.94 28.50
C PRO A 294 2.22 -7.38 27.12
N ILE A 295 3.51 -7.43 26.76
CA ILE A 295 3.99 -6.94 25.47
C ILE A 295 3.68 -7.94 24.36
N GLY A 296 3.92 -9.23 24.58
CA GLY A 296 3.58 -10.28 23.63
C GLY A 296 2.08 -10.31 23.28
N GLY A 297 1.20 -9.98 24.22
CA GLY A 297 -0.24 -9.85 24.03
C GLY A 297 -0.62 -8.64 23.18
N ILE A 298 0.05 -7.50 23.34
CA ILE A 298 -0.14 -6.32 22.47
C ILE A 298 0.28 -6.67 21.05
N VAL A 299 1.51 -7.16 20.86
CA VAL A 299 2.04 -7.54 19.54
C VAL A 299 1.11 -8.53 18.86
N ARG A 300 0.71 -9.61 19.55
CA ARG A 300 -0.19 -10.62 19.00
C ARG A 300 -1.55 -10.05 18.58
N ARG A 301 -2.13 -9.11 19.33
CA ARG A 301 -3.43 -8.50 18.98
C ARG A 301 -3.33 -7.53 17.80
N LEU A 302 -2.16 -6.99 17.53
CA LEU A 302 -1.88 -6.13 16.39
C LEU A 302 -1.45 -6.92 15.14
N GLU A 303 -0.82 -8.08 15.33
CA GLU A 303 -0.45 -9.02 14.26
C GLU A 303 -1.57 -9.98 13.86
N ARG A 304 -2.64 -10.10 14.67
CA ARG A 304 -3.84 -10.85 14.28
C ARG A 304 -4.74 -10.00 13.41
#